data_AF-A0A0B2PNS6-F1
#
_entry.id   AF-A0A0B2PNS6-F1
#
_cell.length_a   1.000
_cell.length_b   1.000
_cell.length_c   1.000
_cell.angle_alpha   90.00
_cell.angle_beta   90.00
_cell.angle_gamma   90.00
#
_symmetry.space_group_name_H-M   'P 1'
#
loop_
_entity.id
_entity.type
_entity.pdbx_description
1 polymer ?
#
loop_
_entity_poly.entity_id
_entity_poly.type
_entity_poly.pdbx_seq_one_letter_code
_entity_poly.pdbx_strand_id
1 'polypeptide(L)'
;MDYAFSFIVENGELHKEEDYPYIMEEVVTISGYHDVPQNNEHSLLKALANQTLSVAMEASGRDFQFYSGGVFDGHCRNDLDHSVVAVGYGTAKWVDYIIVKNS
;
A
#
# COMPACT_ATOMS: atom_id res chain seq x y z
N MET A 1 7.91 -1.09 -2.70
CA MET A 1 7.59 -2.47 -3.16
C MET A 1 8.22 -2.75 -4.52
N ASP A 2 9.50 -2.41 -4.67
CA ASP A 2 9.91 -1.75 -5.93
C ASP A 2 10.51 -2.73 -6.91
N TYR A 3 11.08 -3.82 -6.41
CA TYR A 3 11.43 -5.01 -7.20
C TYR A 3 10.22 -5.63 -7.90
N ALA A 4 9.02 -5.58 -7.31
CA ALA A 4 7.82 -6.11 -7.95
C ALA A 4 7.39 -5.24 -9.13
N PHE A 5 7.45 -3.91 -8.99
CA PHE A 5 7.19 -3.00 -10.11
C PHE A 5 8.28 -3.07 -11.19
N SER A 6 9.57 -3.17 -10.80
CA SER A 6 10.68 -3.36 -11.73
C SER A 6 10.50 -4.64 -12.55
N PHE A 7 10.14 -5.76 -11.91
CA PHE A 7 9.82 -7.02 -12.60
C PHE A 7 8.73 -6.86 -13.67
N ILE A 8 7.65 -6.13 -13.38
CA ILE A 8 6.54 -5.92 -14.34
C ILE A 8 6.99 -5.03 -15.50
N VAL A 9 7.85 -4.02 -15.24
CA VAL A 9 8.43 -3.15 -16.28
C VAL A 9 9.43 -3.92 -17.15
N GLU A 10 10.25 -4.79 -16.56
CA GLU A 10 11.33 -5.53 -17.23
C GLU A 10 10.80 -6.68 -18.12
N ASN A 11 9.81 -7.44 -17.63
CA ASN A 11 9.19 -8.52 -18.40
C ASN A 11 8.06 -8.01 -19.30
N GLY A 12 7.51 -6.83 -19.00
CA GLY A 12 6.39 -6.25 -19.75
C GLY A 12 5.04 -6.88 -19.45
N GLU A 13 4.91 -7.66 -18.36
CA GLU A 13 3.67 -8.36 -17.99
C GLU A 13 3.46 -8.49 -16.47
N LEU A 14 2.20 -8.30 -16.06
CA LEU A 14 1.58 -8.69 -14.79
C LEU A 14 0.25 -9.34 -15.14
N HIS A 15 -0.01 -10.55 -14.66
CA HIS A 15 -1.26 -11.22 -14.97
C HIS A 15 -2.47 -10.76 -14.12
N LYS A 16 -3.69 -10.92 -14.63
CA LYS A 16 -4.94 -10.73 -13.88
C LYS A 16 -5.29 -11.96 -13.04
N GLU A 17 -5.93 -11.80 -11.88
CA GLU A 17 -6.39 -12.90 -11.01
C GLU A 17 -7.49 -13.80 -11.60
N GLU A 18 -8.32 -13.31 -12.54
CA GLU A 18 -9.36 -14.14 -13.17
C GLU A 18 -8.78 -15.20 -14.11
N ASP A 19 -7.67 -14.84 -14.76
CA ASP A 19 -7.09 -15.58 -15.88
C ASP A 19 -5.78 -16.26 -15.45
N TYR A 20 -4.91 -15.56 -14.72
CA TYR A 20 -3.91 -16.11 -13.81
C TYR A 20 -4.38 -15.93 -12.35
N PRO A 21 -5.27 -16.82 -11.85
CA PRO A 21 -5.40 -17.09 -10.43
C PRO A 21 -4.04 -17.47 -9.82
N TYR A 22 -4.03 -18.13 -8.67
CA TYR A 22 -2.85 -18.88 -8.23
C TYR A 22 -2.37 -19.99 -9.25
N ILE A 23 -3.02 -20.15 -10.43
CA ILE A 23 -2.54 -20.57 -11.79
C ILE A 23 -3.66 -20.30 -12.87
N MET A 24 -3.50 -19.91 -14.17
CA MET A 24 -2.52 -19.15 -14.99
C MET A 24 -3.16 -18.65 -16.33
N GLU A 25 -2.77 -17.46 -16.86
CA GLU A 25 -2.89 -16.93 -18.28
C GLU A 25 -3.90 -15.78 -18.71
N GLU A 26 -3.72 -14.50 -18.32
CA GLU A 26 -3.89 -13.28 -19.20
C GLU A 26 -3.10 -12.07 -18.64
N VAL A 27 -2.75 -11.04 -19.44
CA VAL A 27 -1.70 -10.02 -19.15
C VAL A 27 -2.20 -8.54 -19.08
N VAL A 28 -1.56 -7.76 -18.20
CA VAL A 28 -1.58 -6.27 -18.06
C VAL A 28 -0.12 -5.76 -18.01
N THR A 29 0.15 -4.48 -18.33
CA THR A 29 1.52 -3.91 -18.33
C THR A 29 1.60 -2.55 -17.62
N ILE A 30 2.79 -2.11 -17.19
CA ILE A 30 3.05 -0.76 -16.65
C ILE A 30 4.30 -0.14 -17.29
N SER A 31 4.35 1.20 -17.38
CA SER A 31 5.47 1.95 -17.99
C SER A 31 6.59 2.33 -17.03
N GLY A 32 6.41 2.14 -15.72
CA GLY A 32 7.36 2.55 -14.69
C GLY A 32 6.73 2.61 -13.31
N TYR A 33 7.53 3.00 -12.32
CA TYR A 33 7.10 3.32 -10.96
C TYR A 33 7.93 4.51 -10.42
N HIS A 34 7.45 5.15 -9.36
CA HIS A 34 8.12 6.29 -8.73
C HIS A 34 7.98 6.24 -7.21
N ASP A 35 9.08 6.48 -6.50
CA ASP A 35 9.09 6.59 -5.05
C ASP A 35 8.50 7.94 -4.60
N VAL A 36 7.58 7.90 -3.63
CA VAL A 36 7.18 9.10 -2.89
C VAL A 36 8.35 9.53 -1.99
N PRO A 37 8.69 10.83 -1.89
CA PRO A 37 9.72 11.32 -0.98
C PRO A 37 9.55 10.79 0.45
N GLN A 38 10.57 10.09 0.95
CA GLN A 38 10.54 9.41 2.24
C GLN A 38 10.20 10.37 3.39
N ASN A 39 9.42 9.88 4.36
CA ASN A 39 9.01 10.62 5.55
C ASN A 39 8.26 11.95 5.27
N ASN A 40 7.65 12.09 4.09
CA ASN A 40 6.90 13.28 3.68
C ASN A 40 5.42 12.94 3.42
N GLU A 41 4.63 12.91 4.49
CA GLU A 41 3.19 12.62 4.45
C GLU A 41 2.42 13.56 3.50
N HIS A 42 2.80 14.83 3.40
CA HIS A 42 2.16 15.77 2.47
C HIS A 42 2.40 15.39 1.00
N SER A 43 3.54 14.78 0.67
CA SER A 43 3.79 14.19 -0.65
C SER A 43 3.07 12.85 -0.83
N LEU A 44 2.94 12.04 0.23
CA LEU A 44 2.16 10.81 0.24
C LEU A 44 0.68 11.09 -0.08
N LEU A 45 0.05 12.04 0.63
CA LEU A 45 -1.33 12.44 0.39
C LEU A 45 -1.54 13.02 -1.02
N LYS A 46 -0.56 13.77 -1.55
CA LYS A 46 -0.59 14.26 -2.95
C LYS A 46 -0.55 13.14 -3.98
N ALA A 47 0.29 12.12 -3.78
CA ALA A 47 0.32 10.96 -4.67
C ALA A 47 -0.97 10.11 -4.52
N LEU A 48 -1.43 9.92 -3.28
CA LEU A 48 -2.63 9.15 -2.93
C LEU A 48 -3.94 9.77 -3.45
N ALA A 49 -3.96 11.10 -3.64
CA ALA A 49 -5.06 11.81 -4.29
C ALA A 49 -5.17 11.54 -5.82
N ASN A 50 -4.14 10.94 -6.44
CA ASN A 50 -4.12 10.61 -7.86
C ASN A 50 -4.26 9.10 -8.14
N GLN A 51 -3.67 8.25 -7.29
CA GLN A 51 -3.69 6.79 -7.42
C GLN A 51 -3.47 6.09 -6.08
N THR A 52 -3.81 4.81 -5.98
CA THR A 52 -3.45 3.98 -4.82
C THR A 52 -1.92 3.82 -4.72
N LEU A 53 -1.41 3.67 -3.49
CA LEU A 53 0.03 3.58 -3.22
C LEU A 53 0.35 2.34 -2.40
N SER A 54 1.33 1.54 -2.84
CA SER A 54 1.93 0.52 -2.00
C SER A 54 2.81 1.20 -0.92
N VAL A 55 2.55 0.92 0.35
CA VAL A 55 3.31 1.46 1.49
C VAL A 55 3.76 0.34 2.42
N ALA A 56 4.85 0.56 3.15
CA ALA A 56 5.35 -0.36 4.17
C ALA A 56 5.08 0.20 5.57
N MET A 57 4.84 -0.68 6.55
CA MET A 57 4.55 -0.33 7.95
C MET A 57 5.07 -1.40 8.91
N GLU A 58 5.07 -1.10 10.22
CA GLU A 58 5.13 -2.15 11.25
C GLU A 58 3.70 -2.65 11.53
N ALA A 59 3.50 -3.96 11.48
CA ALA A 59 2.26 -4.65 11.80
C ALA A 59 2.44 -5.79 12.83
N SER A 60 3.67 -6.13 13.24
CA SER A 60 3.90 -7.10 14.32
C SER A 60 3.49 -6.60 15.72
N GLY A 61 3.26 -5.30 15.90
CA GLY A 61 2.74 -4.72 17.14
C GLY A 61 1.38 -5.31 17.55
N ARG A 62 1.26 -5.73 18.82
CA ARG A 62 0.04 -6.38 19.35
C ARG A 62 -1.23 -5.55 19.16
N ASP A 63 -1.13 -4.24 19.33
CA ASP A 63 -2.27 -3.33 19.21
C ASP A 63 -2.85 -3.37 17.79
N PHE A 64 -1.99 -3.48 16.77
CA PHE A 64 -2.39 -3.60 15.37
C PHE A 64 -2.94 -4.99 15.04
N GLN A 65 -2.34 -6.07 15.57
CA GLN A 65 -2.82 -7.45 15.37
C GLN A 65 -4.27 -7.67 15.81
N PHE A 66 -4.75 -6.92 16.82
CA PHE A 66 -6.12 -7.00 17.34
C PHE A 66 -6.98 -5.77 17.01
N TYR A 67 -6.50 -4.90 16.11
CA TYR A 67 -7.29 -3.77 15.61
C TYR A 67 -8.54 -4.27 14.88
N SER A 68 -9.70 -3.68 15.20
CA SER A 68 -11.02 -4.13 14.71
C SER A 68 -11.99 -3.00 14.35
N GLY A 69 -11.58 -1.73 14.47
CA GLY A 69 -12.37 -0.59 14.01
C GLY A 69 -12.03 0.74 14.69
N GLY A 70 -12.43 1.84 14.06
CA GLY A 70 -12.13 3.21 14.50
C GLY A 70 -11.16 3.91 13.56
N VAL A 71 -10.29 4.73 14.13
CA VAL A 71 -8.99 5.13 13.55
C VAL A 71 -7.94 4.51 14.46
N PHE A 72 -6.88 3.92 13.92
CA PHE A 72 -5.84 3.30 14.73
C PHE A 72 -4.87 4.35 15.27
N ASP A 73 -4.80 4.47 16.60
CA ASP A 73 -3.90 5.35 17.37
C ASP A 73 -3.04 4.58 18.39
N GLY A 74 -2.97 3.24 18.26
CA GLY A 74 -2.21 2.34 19.13
C GLY A 74 -0.69 2.45 18.94
N HIS A 75 0.08 1.74 19.78
CA HIS A 75 1.53 1.82 19.72
C HIS A 75 2.10 1.09 18.50
N CYS A 76 2.93 1.79 17.73
CA CYS A 76 3.71 1.26 16.62
C CYS A 76 5.18 1.73 16.66
N ARG A 77 6.01 1.09 15.84
CA ARG A 77 7.45 1.36 15.65
C ARG A 77 7.76 1.63 14.18
N ASN A 78 8.99 2.07 13.93
CA ASN A 78 9.53 2.26 12.57
C ASN A 78 10.22 0.99 12.02
N ASP A 79 10.05 -0.15 12.69
CA ASP A 79 10.59 -1.45 12.31
C ASP A 79 9.70 -2.06 11.21
N LEU A 80 9.82 -1.54 9.98
CA LEU A 80 8.96 -1.90 8.85
C LEU A 80 9.04 -3.41 8.53
N ASP A 81 7.94 -4.12 8.72
CA ASP A 81 7.86 -5.58 8.59
C ASP A 81 6.73 -6.07 7.65
N HIS A 82 5.79 -5.19 7.28
CA HIS A 82 4.62 -5.54 6.48
C HIS A 82 4.38 -4.55 5.33
N SER A 83 3.73 -5.03 4.26
CA SER A 83 3.44 -4.27 3.04
C SER A 83 1.93 -4.24 2.77
N VAL A 84 1.39 -3.06 2.54
CA VAL A 84 -0.05 -2.78 2.41
C VAL A 84 -0.30 -1.76 1.30
N VAL A 85 -1.57 -1.50 0.98
CA VAL A 85 -1.95 -0.48 -0.02
C VAL A 85 -2.74 0.64 0.63
N ALA A 86 -2.22 1.87 0.61
CA ALA A 86 -3.00 3.06 0.90
C ALA A 86 -3.97 3.31 -0.26
N VAL A 87 -5.26 3.44 0.05
CA VAL A 87 -6.36 3.54 -0.94
C VAL A 87 -7.20 4.82 -0.80
N GLY A 88 -6.93 5.65 0.20
CA GLY A 88 -7.57 6.95 0.40
C GLY A 88 -7.19 7.58 1.73
N TYR A 89 -7.75 8.74 2.05
CA TYR A 89 -7.55 9.45 3.31
C TYR A 89 -8.78 10.29 3.66
N GLY A 90 -8.88 10.77 4.90
CA GLY A 90 -9.97 11.64 5.34
C GLY A 90 -9.83 12.11 6.78
N THR A 91 -10.86 12.78 7.29
CA THR A 91 -10.93 13.30 8.66
C THR A 91 -12.21 12.82 9.34
N ALA A 92 -12.11 12.22 10.52
CA ALA A 92 -13.24 11.76 11.32
C ALA A 92 -13.10 12.23 12.77
N LYS A 93 -14.12 12.92 13.30
CA LYS A 93 -14.11 13.46 14.68
C LYS A 93 -12.86 14.29 15.02
N TRP A 94 -12.36 15.09 14.06
CA TRP A 94 -11.14 15.89 14.15
C TRP A 94 -9.81 15.11 14.19
N VAL A 95 -9.84 13.80 13.85
CA VAL A 95 -8.65 12.97 13.65
C VAL A 95 -8.50 12.69 12.15
N ASP A 96 -7.36 13.03 11.57
CA ASP A 96 -7.01 12.68 10.19
C ASP A 96 -6.52 11.22 10.11
N TYR A 97 -6.84 10.53 9.02
CA TYR A 97 -6.52 9.11 8.84
C TYR A 97 -6.26 8.74 7.38
N ILE A 98 -5.44 7.71 7.17
CA ILE A 98 -5.23 7.05 5.89
C ILE A 98 -6.05 5.74 5.87
N ILE A 99 -6.78 5.50 4.79
CA ILE A 99 -7.48 4.24 4.54
C ILE A 99 -6.47 3.27 3.92
N VAL A 100 -6.22 2.16 4.62
CA VAL A 100 -5.28 1.12 4.22
C VAL A 100 -6.05 -0.16 3.90
N LYS A 101 -5.84 -0.70 2.69
CA LYS A 101 -6.20 -2.08 2.35
C LYS A 101 -5.06 -3.00 2.82
N ASN A 102 -5.37 -3.86 3.78
CA ASN A 102 -4.54 -5.01 4.12
C ASN A 102 -4.75 -6.15 3.09
N SER A 103 -3.84 -7.13 3.07
CA SER A 103 -3.87 -8.30 2.17
C SER A 103 -5.01 -9.27 2.52
#